data_AF-F8VVI6-F1
#
_entry.id   AF-F8VVI6-F1
#
_cell.length_a   1.000
_cell.length_b   1.000
_cell.length_c   1.000
_cell.angle_alpha   90.00
_cell.angle_beta   90.00
_cell.angle_gamma   90.00
#
_symmetry.space_group_name_H-M   'P 1'
#
loop_
_entity.id
_entity.type
_entity.pdbx_description
1 polymer ?
#
loop_
_entity_poly.entity_id
_entity_poly.type
_entity_poly.pdbx_seq_one_letter_code
_entity_poly.pdbx_strand_id
1 'polypeptide(L)'
;MDFPCLWLGLLLPLVAALDFNYHRQEGMEAFLKTVAQNYSSVTHLHSIGKSVKGRNLWVLVVGRFPKEHRIGIPEFKYVANMHGDETVGRELLLHLIDYLVTSDGKDPEITNLINSTRIHIMPSMNPDGFEAVKKP
;
A
#
# COMPACT_ATOMS: atom_id res chain seq x y z
N MET A 1 0.71 -3.37 -52.24
CA MET A 1 1.43 -2.34 -51.45
C MET A 1 0.71 -2.32 -50.13
N ASP A 2 1.21 -3.13 -49.20
CA ASP A 2 0.41 -3.63 -48.09
C ASP A 2 0.98 -3.01 -46.82
N PHE A 3 0.20 -2.12 -46.19
CA PHE A 3 0.50 -1.57 -44.87
C PHE A 3 -0.07 -2.52 -43.82
N PRO A 4 0.73 -3.15 -42.94
CA PRO A 4 0.18 -3.79 -41.77
C PRO A 4 -0.05 -2.72 -40.71
N CYS A 5 -1.33 -2.54 -40.37
CA CYS A 5 -1.82 -1.74 -39.26
C CYS A 5 -1.31 -2.37 -37.95
N LEU A 6 -0.30 -1.76 -37.33
CA LEU A 6 0.16 -2.11 -35.99
C LEU A 6 -0.89 -1.67 -34.97
N TRP A 7 -1.69 -2.62 -34.49
CA TRP A 7 -2.48 -2.44 -33.29
C TRP A 7 -1.56 -2.36 -32.08
N LEU A 8 -1.15 -1.14 -31.72
CA LEU A 8 -0.60 -0.85 -30.41
C LEU A 8 -1.77 -0.90 -29.40
N GLY A 9 -2.15 -2.11 -29.00
CA GLY A 9 -3.01 -2.31 -27.85
C GLY A 9 -2.26 -1.78 -26.63
N LEU A 10 -2.67 -0.60 -26.14
CA LEU A 10 -2.24 -0.11 -24.83
C LEU A 10 -2.61 -1.17 -23.80
N LEU A 11 -1.62 -1.94 -23.35
CA LEU A 11 -1.68 -2.72 -22.12
C LEU A 11 -1.77 -1.72 -20.97
N LEU A 12 -2.97 -1.18 -20.76
CA LEU A 12 -3.32 -0.60 -19.47
C LEU A 12 -3.21 -1.77 -18.48
N PRO A 13 -2.29 -1.72 -17.50
CA PRO A 13 -2.34 -2.68 -16.43
C PRO A 13 -3.65 -2.38 -15.71
N LEU A 14 -4.63 -3.25 -15.92
CA LEU A 14 -5.78 -3.32 -15.04
C LEU A 14 -5.20 -3.77 -13.70
N VAL A 15 -4.89 -2.80 -12.82
CA VAL A 15 -4.58 -3.11 -11.44
C VAL A 15 -5.87 -3.69 -10.89
N ALA A 16 -5.93 -5.01 -10.80
CA ALA A 16 -7.03 -5.70 -10.16
C ALA A 16 -7.07 -5.19 -8.71
N ALA A 17 -8.26 -4.72 -8.29
CA ALA A 17 -8.48 -4.30 -6.92
C ALA A 17 -8.09 -5.43 -5.96
N LEU A 18 -7.59 -5.06 -4.78
CA LEU A 18 -7.23 -6.04 -3.75
C LEU A 18 -8.46 -6.90 -3.39
N ASP A 19 -8.31 -8.22 -3.34
CA ASP A 19 -9.41 -9.11 -2.99
C ASP A 19 -9.76 -9.02 -1.50
N PHE A 20 -11.02 -9.31 -1.14
CA PHE A 20 -11.49 -9.27 0.24
C PHE A 20 -11.27 -10.62 0.96
N ASN A 21 -10.01 -11.02 1.09
CA ASN A 21 -9.58 -12.13 1.95
C ASN A 21 -8.49 -11.66 2.92
N TYR A 22 -8.16 -12.49 3.90
CA TYR A 22 -7.04 -12.22 4.79
C TYR A 22 -5.70 -12.43 4.09
N HIS A 23 -4.86 -11.41 4.09
CA HIS A 23 -3.55 -11.46 3.48
C HIS A 23 -2.51 -11.88 4.51
N ARG A 24 -2.03 -13.13 4.45
CA ARG A 24 -0.84 -13.54 5.23
C ARG A 24 0.41 -12.78 4.76
N GLN A 25 1.53 -12.95 5.48
CA GLN A 25 2.77 -12.20 5.26
C GLN A 25 3.17 -12.13 3.78
N GLU A 26 3.21 -13.26 3.07
CA GLU A 26 3.62 -13.28 1.66
C GLU A 26 2.67 -12.47 0.76
N GLY A 27 1.36 -12.65 0.91
CA GLY A 27 0.36 -11.91 0.14
C GLY A 27 0.39 -10.41 0.43
N MET A 28 0.49 -10.04 1.71
CA MET A 28 0.63 -8.65 2.12
C MET A 28 1.91 -8.01 1.56
N GLU A 29 3.05 -8.71 1.65
CA GLU A 29 4.32 -8.21 1.08
C GLU A 29 4.28 -8.06 -0.43
N ALA A 30 3.68 -9.04 -1.12
CA ALA A 30 3.51 -8.99 -2.57
C ALA A 30 2.66 -7.78 -2.97
N PHE A 31 1.53 -7.56 -2.30
CA PHE A 31 0.68 -6.40 -2.50
C PHE A 31 1.45 -5.08 -2.29
N LEU A 32 2.09 -4.90 -1.14
CA LEU A 32 2.82 -3.66 -0.82
C LEU A 32 3.94 -3.36 -1.83
N LYS A 33 4.70 -4.38 -2.23
CA LYS A 33 5.75 -4.25 -3.24
C LYS A 33 5.18 -3.90 -4.61
N THR A 34 4.05 -4.51 -4.98
CA THR A 34 3.35 -4.25 -6.25
C THR A 34 2.83 -2.81 -6.31
N VAL A 35 2.18 -2.33 -5.25
CA VAL A 35 1.73 -0.93 -5.14
C VAL A 35 2.92 0.02 -5.24
N ALA A 36 4.00 -0.26 -4.50
CA ALA A 36 5.20 0.58 -4.53
C ALA A 36 5.87 0.67 -5.91
N GLN A 37 5.78 -0.39 -6.71
CA GLN A 37 6.28 -0.41 -8.09
C GLN A 37 5.35 0.37 -9.03
N ASN A 38 4.05 0.03 -9.00
CA ASN A 38 3.06 0.58 -9.94
C ASN A 38 2.76 2.07 -9.69
N TYR A 39 2.82 2.51 -8.44
CA TYR A 39 2.52 3.88 -8.01
C TYR A 39 3.73 4.58 -7.41
N SER A 40 4.93 4.29 -7.94
CA SER A 40 6.21 4.79 -7.41
C SER A 40 6.35 6.32 -7.37
N SER A 41 5.53 7.05 -8.14
CA SER A 41 5.48 8.53 -8.14
C SER A 41 4.95 9.11 -6.82
N VAL A 42 4.01 8.40 -6.18
CA VAL A 42 3.30 8.87 -4.98
C VAL A 42 3.44 7.92 -3.79
N THR A 43 4.21 6.83 -3.93
CA THR A 43 4.43 5.86 -2.86
C THR A 43 5.89 5.59 -2.55
N HIS A 44 6.15 5.21 -1.30
CA HIS A 44 7.47 4.75 -0.87
C HIS A 44 7.32 3.66 0.19
N LEU A 45 7.69 2.43 -0.17
CA LEU A 45 7.74 1.29 0.75
C LEU A 45 9.11 1.22 1.42
N HIS A 46 9.11 1.09 2.75
CA HIS A 46 10.30 0.80 3.54
C HIS A 46 9.94 -0.08 4.74
N SER A 47 10.96 -0.61 5.41
CA SER A 47 10.81 -1.37 6.65
C SER A 47 11.42 -0.57 7.79
N ILE A 48 10.68 -0.38 8.89
CA ILE A 48 11.20 0.33 10.07
C ILE A 48 12.00 -0.58 11.01
N GLY A 49 12.06 -1.87 10.70
CA GLY A 49 12.74 -2.86 11.52
C GLY A 49 12.30 -4.28 11.21
N LYS A 50 12.60 -5.21 12.10
CA LYS A 50 12.15 -6.59 12.02
C LYS A 50 11.47 -7.02 13.31
N SER A 51 10.50 -7.91 13.19
CA SER A 51 9.88 -8.62 14.30
C SER A 51 10.87 -9.57 14.98
N VAL A 52 10.46 -10.18 16.10
CA VAL A 52 11.29 -11.15 16.83
C VAL A 52 11.58 -12.42 16.02
N LYS A 53 10.70 -12.78 15.07
CA LYS A 53 10.93 -13.87 14.09
C LYS A 53 11.52 -13.39 12.76
N GLY A 54 11.99 -12.14 12.68
CA GLY A 54 12.70 -11.62 11.52
C GLY A 54 11.81 -11.15 10.36
N ARG A 55 10.49 -11.02 10.55
CA ARG A 55 9.58 -10.45 9.54
C ARG A 55 9.72 -8.94 9.48
N ASN A 56 9.67 -8.36 8.29
CA ASN A 56 9.78 -6.92 8.14
C ASN A 56 8.56 -6.19 8.72
N LEU A 57 8.81 -5.04 9.35
CA LEU A 57 7.79 -4.12 9.82
C LEU A 57 7.55 -3.06 8.74
N TRP A 58 6.73 -3.43 7.76
CA TRP A 58 6.50 -2.62 6.57
C TRP A 58 5.70 -1.35 6.86
N VAL A 59 6.15 -0.27 6.23
CA VAL A 59 5.43 1.00 6.14
C VAL A 59 5.39 1.42 4.68
N LEU A 60 4.18 1.63 4.16
CA LEU A 60 3.98 2.23 2.86
C LEU A 60 3.56 3.69 3.05
N VAL A 61 4.41 4.60 2.58
CA VAL A 61 4.11 6.02 2.55
C VAL A 61 3.33 6.34 1.29
N VAL A 62 2.29 7.15 1.39
CA VAL A 62 1.53 7.73 0.29
C VAL A 62 1.57 9.25 0.41
N GLY A 63 1.93 9.95 -0.65
CA GLY A 63 1.98 11.42 -0.68
C GLY A 63 2.68 11.94 -1.93
N ARG A 64 2.48 13.23 -2.25
CA ARG A 64 3.11 13.88 -3.41
C ARG A 64 4.65 13.81 -3.43
N PHE A 65 5.27 13.82 -2.25
CA PHE A 65 6.72 13.68 -2.08
C PHE A 65 6.98 12.50 -1.13
N PRO A 66 6.87 11.25 -1.59
CA PRO A 66 6.71 10.11 -0.69
C PRO A 66 8.00 9.77 0.08
N LYS A 67 9.17 10.10 -0.46
CA LYS A 67 10.47 9.72 0.14
C LYS A 67 10.99 10.70 1.19
N GLU A 68 10.52 11.94 1.20
CA GLU A 68 11.14 13.00 1.99
C GLU A 68 10.09 13.91 2.64
N HIS A 69 10.39 14.36 3.85
CA HIS A 69 9.59 15.37 4.52
C HIS A 69 9.67 16.71 3.76
N ARG A 70 8.56 17.45 3.73
CA ARG A 70 8.48 18.80 3.16
C ARG A 70 7.84 19.75 4.16
N ILE A 71 8.49 20.89 4.38
CA ILE A 71 7.97 21.96 5.24
C ILE A 71 6.58 22.35 4.74
N GLY A 72 5.61 22.42 5.66
CA GLY A 72 4.21 22.77 5.36
C GLY A 72 3.33 21.59 4.94
N ILE A 73 3.90 20.39 4.70
CA ILE A 73 3.15 19.15 4.48
C ILE A 73 3.15 18.35 5.79
N PRO A 74 2.01 18.20 6.48
CA PRO A 74 1.93 17.41 7.70
C PRO A 74 2.21 15.93 7.46
N GLU A 75 2.81 15.28 8.46
CA GLU A 75 3.02 13.83 8.50
C GLU A 75 1.87 13.17 9.28
N PHE A 76 1.26 12.15 8.71
CA PHE A 76 0.18 11.39 9.32
C PHE A 76 0.54 9.91 9.38
N LYS A 77 0.01 9.16 10.36
CA LYS A 77 0.18 7.69 10.36
C LYS A 77 -1.05 6.92 10.81
N TYR A 78 -1.25 5.76 10.17
CA TYR A 78 -2.06 4.66 10.69
C TYR A 78 -1.18 3.44 10.96
N VAL A 79 -1.39 2.82 12.12
CA VAL A 79 -0.72 1.58 12.53
C VAL A 79 -1.81 0.61 12.98
N ALA A 80 -1.78 -0.61 12.47
CA ALA A 80 -2.76 -1.65 12.82
C ALA A 80 -2.09 -2.97 13.21
N ASN A 81 -2.94 -3.88 13.71
CA ASN A 81 -2.59 -5.27 14.00
C ASN A 81 -1.35 -5.37 14.91
N MET A 82 -1.36 -4.55 15.99
CA MET A 82 -0.39 -4.62 17.09
C MET A 82 -0.63 -5.85 17.97
N HIS A 83 -1.90 -6.24 18.10
CA HIS A 83 -2.30 -7.57 18.53
C HIS A 83 -2.53 -8.42 17.28
N GLY A 84 -1.91 -9.59 17.22
CA GLY A 84 -1.86 -10.40 15.99
C GLY A 84 -3.22 -10.91 15.52
N ASP A 85 -4.13 -11.16 16.46
CA ASP A 85 -5.50 -11.65 16.26
C ASP A 85 -6.55 -10.54 16.06
N GLU A 86 -6.17 -9.26 16.18
CA GLU A 86 -7.02 -8.12 15.81
C GLU A 86 -6.83 -7.82 14.31
N THR A 87 -7.40 -8.68 13.47
CA THR A 87 -7.07 -8.79 12.03
C THR A 87 -7.74 -7.74 11.15
N VAL A 88 -8.91 -7.22 11.54
CA VAL A 88 -9.69 -6.26 10.72
C VAL A 88 -8.88 -5.02 10.34
N GLY A 89 -8.15 -4.44 11.30
CA GLY A 89 -7.33 -3.25 11.06
C GLY A 89 -6.24 -3.48 10.01
N ARG A 90 -5.69 -4.70 9.92
CA ARG A 90 -4.69 -5.06 8.91
C ARG A 90 -5.26 -4.90 7.51
N GLU A 91 -6.39 -5.57 7.25
CA GLU A 91 -7.01 -5.59 5.93
C GLU A 91 -7.58 -4.22 5.55
N LEU A 92 -8.18 -3.49 6.51
CA LEU A 92 -8.65 -2.14 6.27
C LEU A 92 -7.52 -1.20 5.81
N LEU A 93 -6.31 -1.35 6.37
CA LEU A 93 -5.17 -0.54 5.93
C LEU A 93 -4.63 -0.96 4.56
N LEU A 94 -4.73 -2.23 4.16
CA LEU A 94 -4.38 -2.66 2.81
C LEU A 94 -5.39 -2.13 1.77
N HIS A 95 -6.68 -2.20 2.07
CA HIS A 95 -7.72 -1.61 1.22
C HIS A 95 -7.66 -0.07 1.19
N LEU A 96 -7.27 0.59 2.28
CA LEU A 96 -7.02 2.02 2.28
C LEU A 96 -5.86 2.39 1.36
N ILE A 97 -4.78 1.60 1.37
CA ILE A 97 -3.67 1.79 0.42
C ILE A 97 -4.17 1.69 -1.02
N ASP A 98 -4.90 0.62 -1.36
CA ASP A 98 -5.44 0.40 -2.70
C ASP A 98 -6.36 1.56 -3.12
N TYR A 99 -7.26 1.97 -2.24
CA TYR A 99 -8.19 3.06 -2.48
C TYR A 99 -7.47 4.39 -2.74
N LEU A 100 -6.47 4.74 -1.93
CA LEU A 100 -5.72 5.99 -2.10
C LEU A 100 -5.00 6.02 -3.45
N VAL A 101 -4.26 4.96 -3.80
CA VAL A 101 -3.44 4.97 -5.03
C VAL A 101 -4.27 4.84 -6.30
N THR A 102 -5.41 4.13 -6.25
CA THR A 102 -6.28 3.95 -7.43
C THR A 102 -7.22 5.13 -7.66
N SER A 103 -7.50 5.94 -6.62
CA SER A 103 -8.35 7.13 -6.68
C SER A 103 -7.57 8.42 -6.96
N ASP A 104 -6.25 8.43 -6.72
CA ASP A 104 -5.40 9.58 -7.05
C ASP A 104 -5.50 9.94 -8.54
N GLY A 105 -5.71 11.22 -8.83
CA GLY A 105 -5.96 11.74 -10.18
C GLY A 105 -7.38 11.53 -10.72
N LYS A 106 -8.26 10.82 -10.00
CA LYS A 106 -9.67 10.60 -10.39
C LYS A 106 -10.63 11.26 -9.42
N ASP A 107 -10.41 11.05 -8.12
CA ASP A 107 -11.18 11.63 -7.04
C ASP A 107 -10.49 12.91 -6.55
N PRO A 108 -11.13 14.09 -6.65
CA PRO A 108 -10.50 15.35 -6.26
C PRO A 108 -10.24 15.46 -4.75
N GLU A 109 -11.07 14.85 -3.90
CA GLU A 109 -10.87 14.86 -2.44
C GLU A 109 -9.63 14.04 -2.07
N ILE A 110 -9.51 12.83 -2.60
CA ILE A 110 -8.34 11.96 -2.37
C ILE A 110 -7.06 12.55 -2.96
N THR A 111 -7.14 13.10 -4.17
CA THR A 111 -6.01 13.78 -4.81
C THR A 111 -5.53 14.96 -3.96
N ASN A 112 -6.45 15.76 -3.41
CA ASN A 112 -6.10 16.86 -2.52
C ASN A 112 -5.49 16.37 -1.20
N LEU A 113 -6.01 15.28 -0.63
CA LEU A 113 -5.47 14.66 0.58
C LEU A 113 -4.02 14.19 0.37
N ILE A 114 -3.74 13.44 -0.70
CA ILE A 114 -2.40 12.93 -1.04
C ILE A 114 -1.43 14.08 -1.35
N ASN A 115 -1.92 15.17 -1.94
CA ASN A 115 -1.10 16.35 -2.24
C ASN A 115 -0.77 17.20 -1.01
N SER A 116 -1.61 17.18 0.02
CA SER A 116 -1.48 18.04 1.20
C SER A 116 -0.88 17.32 2.41
N THR A 117 -0.85 15.98 2.42
CA THR A 117 -0.42 15.18 3.57
C THR A 117 0.54 14.07 3.14
N ARG A 118 1.53 13.76 3.99
CA ARG A 118 2.38 12.57 3.83
C ARG A 118 1.92 11.48 4.79
N ILE A 119 1.23 10.48 4.24
CA ILE A 119 0.49 9.45 4.98
C ILE A 119 1.35 8.19 5.10
N HIS A 120 1.64 7.75 6.32
CA HIS A 120 2.40 6.52 6.60
C HIS A 120 1.45 5.43 7.06
N ILE A 121 1.41 4.30 6.35
CA ILE A 121 0.50 3.20 6.65
C ILE A 121 1.31 1.96 7.01
N MET A 122 1.14 1.47 8.24
CA MET A 122 1.68 0.20 8.73
C MET A 122 0.53 -0.79 8.94
N PRO A 123 0.30 -1.72 7.99
CA PRO A 123 -0.80 -2.68 8.09
C PRO A 123 -0.65 -3.67 9.25
N SER A 124 0.59 -4.06 9.59
CA SER A 124 0.84 -5.02 10.66
C SER A 124 2.09 -4.67 11.47
N MET A 125 1.86 -4.24 12.71
CA MET A 125 2.92 -4.01 13.69
C MET A 125 3.38 -5.31 14.38
N ASN A 126 2.51 -6.32 14.45
CA ASN A 126 2.81 -7.64 15.02
C ASN A 126 2.52 -8.78 14.03
N PRO A 127 3.32 -8.89 12.94
CA PRO A 127 3.12 -9.93 11.93
C PRO A 127 3.38 -11.33 12.48
N ASP A 128 4.22 -11.48 13.51
CA ASP A 128 4.50 -12.77 14.14
C ASP A 128 3.28 -13.33 14.87
N GLY A 129 2.55 -12.45 15.56
CA GLY A 129 1.29 -12.77 16.24
C GLY A 129 0.24 -13.21 15.23
N PHE A 130 0.05 -12.44 14.16
CA PHE A 130 -0.93 -12.80 13.12
C PHE A 130 -0.64 -14.17 12.50
N GLU A 131 0.61 -14.45 12.13
CA GLU A 131 0.96 -15.73 11.50
C GLU A 131 0.75 -16.93 12.43
N ALA A 132 0.77 -16.72 13.74
CA ALA A 132 0.51 -17.75 14.74
C ALA A 132 -0.99 -18.10 14.90
N VAL A 133 -1.89 -17.20 14.48
CA VAL A 133 -3.34 -17.44 14.55
C VAL A 133 -3.75 -18.42 13.45
N LYS A 134 -4.40 -19.52 13.85
CA LYS A 134 -4.81 -20.60 12.92
C LYS A 134 -5.98 -20.22 12.01
N LYS A 135 -6.84 -19.30 12.47
CA LYS A 135 -8.00 -18.77 11.74
C LYS A 135 -8.10 -17.26 12.04
N PRO A 136 -7.44 -16.41 11.24
CA PRO A 136 -7.55 -14.97 11.35
C PRO A 136 -8.96 -14.46 11.02
#